data_AF-A0A7Y2A7T4-F1
#
_entry.id   AF-A0A7Y2A7T4-F1
#
_cell.length_a   1.000
_cell.length_b   1.000
_cell.length_c   1.000
_cell.angle_alpha   90.00
_cell.angle_beta   90.00
_cell.angle_gamma   90.00
#
_symmetry.space_group_name_H-M   'P 1'
#
loop_
_entity.id
_entity.type
_entity.pdbx_description
1 polymer ?
#
loop_
_entity_poly.entity_id
_entity_poly.type
_entity_poly.pdbx_seq_one_letter_code
_entity_poly.pdbx_strand_id
1 'polypeptide(L)'
;SHDSPTQIKHDVIHYGVPNIPARYPKTASISISNIFTPYLLEIAESGGLEEAIRFDAGLKNGLYFYRGILTSKAVAQWFDLSYSEINLLIF
;
A
#
# COMPACT_ATOMS: atom_id res chain seq x y z
N SER A 1 -18.13 -1.16 -11.21
CA SER A 1 -18.42 -2.35 -12.03
C SER A 1 -17.95 -2.11 -13.45
N HIS A 2 -17.50 -3.14 -14.17
CA HIS A 2 -17.13 -3.03 -15.59
C HIS A 2 -18.35 -2.95 -16.52
N ASP A 3 -19.56 -3.04 -15.98
CA ASP A 3 -20.83 -3.08 -16.75
C ASP A 3 -21.08 -1.81 -17.56
N SER A 4 -20.56 -0.66 -17.11
CA SER A 4 -20.66 0.62 -17.83
C SER A 4 -19.33 1.36 -17.69
N PRO A 5 -18.31 0.97 -18.48
CA PRO A 5 -16.93 1.37 -18.25
C PRO A 5 -16.62 2.78 -18.76
N THR A 6 -17.48 3.31 -19.63
CA THR A 6 -17.34 4.62 -20.27
C THR A 6 -18.55 5.49 -19.98
N GLN A 7 -18.30 6.79 -19.78
CA GLN A 7 -19.33 7.81 -19.65
C GLN A 7 -19.00 8.99 -20.56
N ILE A 8 -20.00 9.56 -21.22
CA ILE A 8 -19.84 10.76 -22.05
C ILE A 8 -20.22 11.98 -21.22
N LYS A 9 -19.32 12.95 -21.11
CA LYS A 9 -19.57 14.24 -20.45
C LYS A 9 -18.83 15.33 -21.21
N HIS A 10 -19.51 16.44 -21.52
CA HIS A 10 -18.97 17.53 -22.34
C HIS A 10 -18.38 17.04 -23.67
N ASP A 11 -19.09 16.11 -24.32
CA ASP A 11 -18.67 15.46 -25.59
C ASP A 11 -17.34 14.69 -25.51
N VAL A 12 -16.84 14.39 -24.30
CA VAL A 12 -15.63 13.59 -24.06
C VAL A 12 -16.00 12.25 -23.42
N ILE A 13 -15.38 11.17 -23.91
CA ILE A 13 -15.50 9.82 -23.35
C ILE A 13 -14.55 9.69 -22.16
N HIS A 14 -15.09 9.42 -20.98
CA HIS A 14 -14.35 9.21 -19.73
C HIS A 14 -14.34 7.72 -19.40
N TYR A 15 -13.15 7.14 -19.24
CA TYR A 15 -12.96 5.77 -18.76
C TYR A 15 -12.30 5.80 -17.37
N GLY A 16 -13.05 5.41 -16.34
CA GLY A 16 -12.66 5.55 -14.93
C GLY A 16 -12.87 4.30 -14.10
N VAL A 17 -12.75 3.11 -14.71
CA VAL A 17 -12.99 1.85 -14.00
C VAL A 17 -11.87 1.59 -12.99
N PRO A 18 -12.16 1.45 -11.68
CA PRO A 18 -11.14 1.13 -10.69
C PRO A 18 -10.65 -0.31 -10.84
N ASN A 19 -9.44 -0.58 -10.35
CA ASN A 19 -8.87 -1.93 -10.30
C ASN A 19 -8.87 -2.67 -11.66
N ILE A 20 -8.43 -1.97 -12.72
CA ILE A 20 -8.21 -2.55 -14.06
C ILE A 20 -7.34 -3.84 -14.02
N PRO A 21 -6.29 -3.94 -13.18
CA PRO A 21 -5.46 -5.15 -13.10
C PRO A 21 -6.26 -6.42 -12.78
N ALA A 22 -7.39 -6.33 -12.06
CA ALA A 22 -8.22 -7.49 -11.75
C ALA A 22 -8.83 -8.17 -12.99
N ARG A 23 -8.94 -7.46 -14.12
CA ARG A 23 -9.36 -8.04 -15.40
C ARG A 23 -8.29 -8.94 -16.03
N TYR A 24 -7.04 -8.81 -15.59
CA TYR A 24 -5.89 -9.60 -16.04
C TYR A 24 -5.22 -10.28 -14.83
N PRO A 25 -5.96 -11.13 -14.10
CA PRO A 25 -5.56 -11.56 -12.76
C PRO A 25 -4.26 -12.34 -12.76
N LYS A 26 -4.00 -13.18 -13.79
CA LYS A 26 -2.76 -13.95 -13.91
C LYS A 26 -1.54 -13.02 -14.02
N THR A 27 -1.58 -12.05 -14.93
CA THR A 27 -0.49 -11.10 -15.12
C THR A 27 -0.31 -10.22 -13.90
N ALA A 28 -1.40 -9.65 -13.37
CA ALA A 28 -1.35 -8.79 -12.20
C ALA A 28 -0.77 -9.53 -10.97
N SER A 29 -1.18 -10.79 -10.75
CA SER A 29 -0.69 -11.61 -9.63
C SER A 29 0.79 -11.93 -9.78
N ILE A 30 1.25 -12.30 -10.97
CA ILE A 30 2.69 -12.57 -11.20
C ILE A 30 3.50 -11.29 -10.98
N SER A 31 3.05 -10.15 -11.52
CA SER A 31 3.73 -8.87 -11.37
C SER A 31 3.82 -8.43 -9.91
N ILE A 32 2.72 -8.48 -9.15
CA ILE A 32 2.74 -8.08 -7.73
C ILE A 32 3.58 -9.05 -6.90
N SER A 33 3.48 -10.36 -7.13
CA SER A 33 4.31 -11.34 -6.42
C SER A 33 5.79 -11.12 -6.66
N ASN A 34 6.22 -10.83 -7.89
CA ASN A 34 7.63 -10.57 -8.20
C ASN A 34 8.17 -9.33 -7.46
N ILE A 35 7.32 -8.32 -7.21
CA ILE A 35 7.70 -7.11 -6.47
C ILE A 35 7.73 -7.38 -4.95
N PHE A 36 6.75 -8.11 -4.42
CA PHE A 36 6.61 -8.32 -2.97
C PHE A 36 7.46 -9.47 -2.42
N THR A 37 7.78 -10.48 -3.22
CA THR A 37 8.54 -11.66 -2.76
C THR A 37 9.87 -11.28 -2.11
N PRO A 38 10.70 -10.38 -2.67
CA PRO A 38 11.94 -9.95 -2.02
C PRO A 38 11.71 -9.34 -0.62
N TYR A 39 10.71 -8.47 -0.46
CA TYR A 39 10.37 -7.89 0.85
C TYR A 39 9.97 -8.96 1.87
N LEU A 40 9.17 -9.95 1.46
CA LEU A 40 8.75 -11.02 2.35
C LEU A 40 9.92 -11.89 2.80
N LEU A 41 10.86 -12.17 1.89
CA LEU A 41 12.08 -12.91 2.21
C LEU A 41 12.97 -12.11 3.16
N GLU A 42 13.19 -10.82 2.89
CA GLU A 42 13.98 -9.95 3.75
C GLU A 42 13.40 -9.83 5.17
N ILE A 43 12.08 -9.73 5.29
CA ILE A 43 11.39 -9.73 6.58
C ILE A 43 11.63 -11.05 7.34
N ALA A 44 11.59 -12.18 6.63
CA ALA A 44 11.82 -13.49 7.23
C ALA A 44 13.30 -13.67 7.65
N GLU A 45 14.25 -13.27 6.81
CA GLU A 45 15.69 -13.39 7.05
C GLU A 45 16.19 -12.44 8.13
N SER A 46 15.61 -11.24 8.23
CA SER A 46 15.94 -10.24 9.26
C SER A 46 15.41 -10.61 10.65
N GLY A 47 14.68 -11.72 10.80
CA GLY A 47 14.11 -12.14 12.09
C GLY A 47 12.78 -11.47 12.46
N GLY A 48 12.13 -10.81 11.50
CA GLY A 48 10.78 -10.27 11.64
C GLY A 48 10.62 -8.84 11.12
N LEU A 49 9.37 -8.37 11.16
CA LEU A 49 9.00 -7.05 10.64
C LEU A 49 9.74 -5.91 11.35
N GLU A 50 9.89 -5.99 12.67
CA GLU A 50 10.52 -4.92 13.47
C GLU A 50 11.96 -4.69 13.05
N GLU A 51 12.72 -5.75 12.79
CA GLU A 51 14.11 -5.62 12.36
C GLU A 51 14.19 -5.15 10.91
N ALA A 52 13.34 -5.70 10.02
CA ALA A 52 13.30 -5.29 8.62
C ALA A 52 13.02 -3.79 8.44
N ILE A 53 12.08 -3.21 9.19
CA ILE A 53 11.77 -1.77 9.10
C ILE A 53 12.81 -0.87 9.75
N ARG A 54 13.78 -1.41 10.52
CA ARG A 54 14.94 -0.63 10.98
C ARG A 54 15.91 -0.33 9.83
N PHE A 55 16.06 -1.28 8.90
CA PHE A 55 17.02 -1.18 7.80
C PHE A 55 16.40 -0.73 6.47
N ASP A 56 15.13 -1.06 6.22
CA ASP A 56 14.41 -0.67 5.02
C ASP A 56 13.48 0.53 5.27
N ALA A 57 13.93 1.71 4.85
CA ALA A 57 13.15 2.94 4.94
C ALA A 57 11.90 2.92 4.03
N GLY A 58 11.92 2.20 2.92
CA GLY A 58 10.78 2.02 2.03
C GLY A 58 9.68 1.22 2.68
N LEU A 59 10.03 0.06 3.26
CA LEU A 59 9.09 -0.76 4.02
C LEU A 59 8.53 0.01 5.22
N LYS A 60 9.38 0.75 5.95
CA LYS A 60 8.97 1.60 7.08
C LYS A 60 7.93 2.65 6.68
N ASN A 61 8.14 3.34 5.55
CA ASN A 61 7.21 4.36 5.06
C ASN A 61 5.86 3.77 4.60
N GLY A 62 5.80 2.46 4.35
CA GLY A 62 4.57 1.73 4.03
C GLY A 62 3.66 1.45 5.23
N LEU A 63 4.10 1.66 6.48
CA LEU A 63 3.30 1.34 7.66
C LEU A 63 2.19 2.36 7.90
N TYR A 64 0.96 1.84 7.99
CA TYR A 64 -0.22 2.64 8.35
C TYR A 64 -0.49 2.57 9.85
N PHE A 65 -0.36 1.38 10.44
CA PHE A 65 -0.55 1.13 11.86
C PHE A 65 0.56 0.24 12.40
N TYR A 66 0.95 0.48 13.65
CA TYR A 66 1.83 -0.37 14.41
C TYR A 66 1.29 -0.52 15.84
N ARG A 67 1.04 -1.76 16.27
CA ARG A 67 0.48 -2.09 17.61
C ARG A 67 -0.75 -1.25 17.99
N GLY A 68 -1.65 -1.00 17.03
CA GLY A 68 -2.87 -0.23 17.25
C GLY A 68 -2.72 1.30 17.17
N ILE A 69 -1.49 1.80 16.96
CA ILE A 69 -1.21 3.23 16.82
C ILE A 69 -1.06 3.57 15.34
N LEU A 70 -1.74 4.63 14.89
CA LEU A 70 -1.62 5.15 13.53
C LEU A 70 -0.23 5.79 13.35
N THR A 71 0.49 5.37 12.32
CA THR A 71 1.85 5.85 12.01
C THR A 71 1.92 6.65 10.72
N SER A 72 0.94 6.50 9.83
CA SER A 72 0.87 7.27 8.59
C SER A 72 0.33 8.68 8.84
N LYS A 73 1.22 9.67 8.75
CA LYS A 73 0.87 11.10 8.82
C LYS A 73 -0.16 11.52 7.77
N ALA A 74 -0.06 11.00 6.55
CA ALA A 74 -0.98 11.36 5.47
C ALA A 74 -2.41 10.91 5.77
N VAL A 75 -2.57 9.68 6.28
CA VAL A 75 -3.88 9.16 6.70
C VAL A 75 -4.42 9.95 7.89
N ALA A 76 -3.56 10.27 8.86
CA ALA A 76 -3.93 11.07 10.02
C ALA A 76 -4.49 12.44 9.64
N GLN A 77 -3.83 13.13 8.70
CA GLN A 77 -4.27 14.44 8.21
C GLN A 77 -5.57 14.37 7.41
N TRP A 78 -5.77 13.33 6.58
CA TRP A 78 -7.00 13.17 5.80
C TRP A 78 -8.24 12.93 6.66
N PHE A 79 -8.08 12.24 7.79
CA PHE A 79 -9.19 11.85 8.65
C PHE A 79 -9.24 12.59 10.00
N ASP A 80 -8.38 13.60 10.19
CA ASP A 80 -8.24 14.37 11.45
C ASP A 80 -8.04 13.46 12.69
N LEU A 81 -7.15 12.47 12.54
CA LEU A 81 -6.82 11.51 13.59
C LEU A 81 -5.46 11.82 14.22
N SER A 82 -5.29 11.48 15.49
CA SER A 82 -3.98 11.48 16.14
C SER A 82 -3.08 10.39 15.54
N TYR A 83 -1.80 10.70 15.37
CA TYR A 83 -0.79 9.74 14.92
C TYR A 83 0.51 9.90 15.71
N SER A 84 1.32 8.85 15.70
CA SER A 84 2.66 8.85 16.29
C SER A 84 3.69 8.42 15.26
N GLU A 85 4.84 9.09 15.24
CA GLU A 85 5.94 8.70 14.37
C GLU A 85 6.42 7.29 14.71
N ILE A 86 6.56 6.42 13.70
CA ILE A 86 6.96 5.02 13.89
C ILE A 86 8.29 4.89 14.63
N ASN A 87 9.21 5.84 14.43
CA ASN A 87 10.52 5.81 15.08
C ASN A 87 10.39 5.93 16.61
N LEU A 88 9.36 6.59 17.14
CA LEU A 88 9.13 6.71 18.60
C LEU A 88 8.57 5.42 19.23
N LEU A 89 8.09 4.49 18.40
CA LEU A 89 7.44 3.25 18.86
C LEU A 89 8.40 2.05 18.81
N ILE A 90 9.46 2.16 18.02
CA ILE A 90 10.39 1.06 17.70
C ILE A 90 11.82 1.36 18.20
N PHE A 91 12.16 2.63 18.39
CA PHE A 91 13.46 3.09 18.90
C PHE A 91 13.26 3.92 20.16
#